data_AF-A0A9X2H025-F1
#
_entry.id   AF-A0A9X2H025-F1
#
_cell.length_a   1.000
_cell.length_b   1.000
_cell.length_c   1.000
_cell.angle_alpha   90.00
_cell.angle_beta   90.00
_cell.angle_gamma   90.00
#
_symmetry.space_group_name_H-M   'P 1'
#
loop_
_entity.id
_entity.type
_entity.pdbx_description
1 polymer ?
#
loop_
_entity_poly.entity_id
_entity_poly.type
_entity_poly.pdbx_seq_one_letter_code
_entity_poly.pdbx_strand_id
1 'polypeptide(L)'
;MDARDQDERFVAEELARYDRELRGYRKLRSRIEADFARRLDAAGFKYFHVSARVKSRESFERKVRRAPDREVRDILGVRVVANFEGDLPAMEQVVREALIVDDDSWVDKSELLPIDAFGYRSVQFVGRIPEETERAAGTAGEEGAEVPLVEVQLRTALSDTWSELEHDFRYKSARQLPREVDRLFALSAALLEQADDNLDLIRKQVEEARTVLPSRADGGGERGYIGRFIQYDGDARSLDQVLTAALDLPFGTVTGSGRELRSVVRAAGWHRYEALVDGFAEYSELGRRLAIACAVTTHDLLLADAEPQRPARSFRGIGVYFTALAAALIGGEPIRESRVPDGRLAEFRVVAGHLYANPDVSALDVRNRYAAVAAPVGTLDDADFADISLD
;
A
#
# COMPACT_ATOMS: atom_id res chain seq x y z
N MET A 1 1.01 14.20 -61.48
CA MET A 1 0.11 13.63 -60.46
C MET A 1 0.07 14.67 -59.37
N ASP A 2 -1.11 15.26 -59.12
CA ASP A 2 -1.24 16.43 -58.25
C ASP A 2 -0.99 16.01 -56.79
N ALA A 3 -0.43 16.89 -55.95
CA ALA A 3 -0.14 16.58 -54.55
C ALA A 3 -1.41 16.15 -53.78
N ARG A 4 -2.56 16.69 -54.19
CA ARG A 4 -3.88 16.31 -53.67
C ARG A 4 -4.26 14.87 -53.97
N ASP A 5 -3.89 14.35 -55.14
CA ASP A 5 -4.19 12.96 -55.53
C ASP A 5 -3.32 11.97 -54.73
N GLN A 6 -2.12 12.38 -54.32
CA GLN A 6 -1.24 11.59 -53.47
C GLN A 6 -1.79 11.52 -52.04
N ASP A 7 -2.23 12.66 -51.48
CA ASP A 7 -2.83 12.72 -50.14
C ASP A 7 -4.12 11.90 -50.05
N GLU A 8 -4.99 11.97 -51.07
CA GLU A 8 -6.23 11.18 -51.07
C GLU A 8 -5.97 9.67 -51.16
N ARG A 9 -4.96 9.26 -51.94
CA ARG A 9 -4.55 7.84 -52.00
C ARG A 9 -4.01 7.36 -50.66
N PHE A 10 -3.15 8.14 -50.01
CA PHE A 10 -2.61 7.81 -48.70
C PHE A 10 -3.73 7.64 -47.65
N VAL A 11 -4.67 8.60 -47.58
CA VAL A 11 -5.81 8.50 -46.67
C VAL A 11 -6.66 7.26 -46.95
N ALA A 12 -6.88 6.91 -48.22
CA ALA A 12 -7.63 5.72 -48.60
C ALA A 12 -6.92 4.42 -48.18
N GLU A 13 -5.59 4.35 -48.33
CA GLU A 13 -4.76 3.22 -47.91
C GLU A 13 -4.79 3.02 -46.39
N GLU A 14 -4.65 4.10 -45.62
CA GLU A 14 -4.73 4.09 -44.16
C GLU A 14 -6.11 3.65 -43.67
N LEU A 15 -7.18 4.12 -44.30
CA LEU A 15 -8.54 3.71 -43.98
C LEU A 15 -8.78 2.23 -44.30
N ALA A 16 -8.24 1.75 -45.42
CA ALA A 16 -8.32 0.33 -45.76
C ALA A 16 -7.54 -0.54 -44.75
N ARG A 17 -6.38 -0.08 -44.25
CA ARG A 17 -5.65 -0.75 -43.16
C ARG A 17 -6.51 -0.81 -41.89
N TYR A 18 -7.04 0.33 -41.47
CA TYR A 18 -7.92 0.41 -40.30
C TYR A 18 -9.12 -0.53 -40.42
N ASP A 19 -9.80 -0.56 -41.58
CA ASP A 19 -10.99 -1.39 -41.80
C ASP A 19 -10.66 -2.90 -41.76
N ARG A 20 -9.48 -3.30 -42.27
CA ARG A 20 -8.99 -4.70 -42.18
C ARG A 20 -8.72 -5.12 -40.73
N GLU A 21 -8.08 -4.24 -39.96
CA GLU A 21 -7.64 -4.54 -38.58
C GLU A 21 -8.70 -4.28 -37.51
N LEU A 22 -9.82 -3.62 -37.85
CA LEU A 22 -10.88 -3.23 -36.92
C LEU A 22 -11.40 -4.37 -36.04
N ARG A 23 -11.47 -5.59 -36.59
CA ARG A 23 -11.87 -6.78 -35.82
C ARG A 23 -10.83 -7.12 -34.74
N GLY A 24 -9.55 -6.99 -35.05
CA GLY A 24 -8.43 -7.16 -34.11
C GLY A 24 -8.50 -6.14 -32.98
N TYR A 25 -8.58 -4.85 -33.32
CA TYR A 25 -8.70 -3.76 -32.33
C TYR A 25 -9.89 -3.97 -31.38
N ARG A 26 -11.04 -4.44 -31.88
CA ARG A 26 -12.23 -4.70 -31.05
C ARG A 26 -12.04 -5.87 -30.08
N LYS A 27 -11.37 -6.96 -30.51
CA LYS A 27 -11.05 -8.08 -29.61
C LYS A 27 -10.05 -7.64 -28.53
N LEU A 28 -9.05 -6.87 -28.94
CA LEU A 28 -8.00 -6.37 -28.08
C LEU A 28 -8.54 -5.41 -27.01
N ARG A 29 -9.48 -4.53 -27.39
CA ARG A 29 -10.21 -3.63 -26.49
C ARG A 29 -10.74 -4.36 -25.25
N SER A 30 -11.53 -5.41 -25.43
CA SER A 30 -12.14 -6.12 -24.30
C SER A 30 -11.11 -6.85 -23.44
N ARG A 31 -9.99 -7.28 -24.02
CA ARG A 31 -8.92 -7.99 -23.31
C ARG A 31 -8.06 -7.07 -22.47
N ILE A 32 -7.65 -5.93 -23.04
CA ILE A 32 -6.82 -4.97 -22.32
C ILE A 32 -7.59 -4.34 -21.16
N GLU A 33 -8.88 -4.04 -21.36
CA GLU A 33 -9.78 -3.56 -20.31
C GLU A 33 -9.83 -4.57 -19.15
N ALA A 34 -10.04 -5.85 -19.46
CA ALA A 34 -10.07 -6.91 -18.46
C ALA A 34 -8.70 -7.17 -17.81
N ASP A 35 -7.59 -7.05 -18.54
CA ASP A 35 -6.25 -7.28 -18.01
C ASP A 35 -5.83 -6.18 -17.04
N PHE A 36 -6.05 -4.91 -17.40
CA PHE A 36 -5.74 -3.78 -16.54
C PHE A 36 -6.60 -3.83 -15.27
N ALA A 37 -7.91 -4.08 -15.40
CA ALA A 37 -8.79 -4.27 -14.25
C ALA A 37 -8.28 -5.37 -13.31
N ARG A 38 -7.96 -6.56 -13.82
CA ARG A 38 -7.42 -7.67 -13.02
C ARG A 38 -6.13 -7.31 -12.30
N ARG A 39 -5.19 -6.63 -12.96
CA ARG A 39 -3.89 -6.26 -12.38
C ARG A 39 -4.07 -5.22 -11.28
N LEU A 40 -4.90 -4.21 -11.50
CA LEU A 40 -5.24 -3.19 -10.51
C LEU A 40 -5.95 -3.81 -9.30
N ASP A 41 -6.89 -4.74 -9.52
CA ASP A 41 -7.57 -5.48 -8.45
C ASP A 41 -6.59 -6.35 -7.64
N ALA A 42 -5.68 -7.05 -8.32
CA ALA A 42 -4.65 -7.89 -7.68
C ALA A 42 -3.65 -7.05 -6.86
N ALA A 43 -3.36 -5.83 -7.30
CA ALA A 43 -2.55 -4.86 -6.57
C ALA A 43 -3.31 -4.17 -5.42
N GLY A 44 -4.62 -4.42 -5.28
CA GLY A 44 -5.45 -3.92 -4.18
C GLY A 44 -6.00 -2.50 -4.37
N PHE A 45 -5.90 -1.92 -5.57
CA PHE A 45 -6.39 -0.58 -5.84
C PHE A 45 -7.92 -0.52 -5.89
N LYS A 46 -8.47 0.61 -5.46
CA LYS A 46 -9.87 0.98 -5.70
C LYS A 46 -9.90 2.09 -6.72
N TYR A 47 -10.57 1.84 -7.84
CA TYR A 47 -10.69 2.78 -8.94
C TYR A 47 -12.16 2.96 -9.33
N PHE A 48 -12.46 4.02 -10.05
CA PHE A 48 -13.81 4.36 -10.48
C PHE A 48 -14.25 3.45 -11.64
N HIS A 49 -13.43 3.39 -12.71
CA HIS A 49 -13.55 2.38 -13.76
C HIS A 49 -12.29 2.31 -14.63
N VAL A 50 -12.15 1.22 -15.37
CA VAL A 50 -11.25 1.09 -16.53
C VAL A 50 -12.12 0.95 -17.76
N SER A 51 -11.86 1.73 -18.81
CA SER A 51 -12.57 1.63 -20.08
C SER A 51 -11.61 1.67 -21.25
N ALA A 52 -11.80 0.76 -22.21
CA ALA A 52 -11.09 0.80 -23.48
C ALA A 52 -12.02 1.25 -24.60
N ARG A 53 -11.50 2.04 -25.54
CA ARG A 53 -12.23 2.48 -26.74
C ARG A 53 -11.40 2.29 -27.99
N VAL A 54 -12.08 1.91 -29.06
CA VAL A 54 -11.50 1.94 -30.42
C VAL A 54 -12.02 3.20 -31.10
N LYS A 55 -11.12 4.03 -31.61
CA LYS A 55 -11.47 5.26 -32.33
C LYS A 55 -12.37 4.95 -33.51
N SER A 56 -13.39 5.78 -33.77
CA SER A 56 -14.27 5.61 -34.94
C SER A 56 -13.54 5.90 -36.25
N ARG A 57 -13.94 5.23 -37.33
CA ARG A 57 -13.39 5.42 -38.69
C ARG A 57 -13.37 6.90 -39.11
N GLU A 58 -14.45 7.63 -38.85
CA GLU A 58 -14.56 9.06 -39.17
C GLU A 58 -13.55 9.90 -38.35
N SER A 59 -13.40 9.61 -37.06
CA SER A 59 -12.42 10.31 -36.22
C SER A 59 -10.98 9.98 -36.60
N PHE A 60 -10.73 8.74 -37.05
CA PHE A 60 -9.46 8.31 -37.59
C PHE A 60 -9.14 9.07 -38.88
N GLU A 61 -10.07 9.11 -39.84
CA GLU A 61 -9.93 9.86 -41.08
C GLU A 61 -9.59 11.34 -40.82
N ARG A 62 -10.34 12.00 -39.94
CA ARG A 62 -10.06 13.41 -39.58
C ARG A 62 -8.65 13.59 -39.02
N LYS A 63 -8.12 12.62 -38.27
CA LYS A 63 -6.78 12.71 -37.66
C LYS A 63 -5.69 12.49 -38.70
N VAL A 64 -5.83 11.49 -39.57
CA VAL A 64 -4.91 11.23 -40.70
C VAL A 64 -4.84 12.46 -41.61
N ARG A 65 -6.00 13.04 -41.97
CA ARG A 65 -6.03 14.25 -42.81
C ARG A 65 -5.39 15.48 -42.17
N ARG A 66 -5.46 15.60 -40.84
CA ARG A 66 -4.91 16.75 -40.11
C ARG A 66 -3.38 16.67 -39.97
N ALA A 67 -2.84 15.47 -39.88
CA ALA A 67 -1.40 15.24 -39.69
C ALA A 67 -0.98 13.98 -40.47
N PRO A 68 -0.89 14.05 -41.81
CA PRO A 68 -0.60 12.89 -42.66
C PRO A 68 0.78 12.31 -42.38
N ASP A 69 1.74 13.14 -41.94
CA ASP A 69 3.12 12.72 -41.65
C ASP A 69 3.29 12.06 -40.27
N ARG A 70 2.21 11.90 -39.48
CA ARG A 70 2.26 11.36 -38.12
C ARG A 70 1.44 10.09 -38.00
N GLU A 71 2.06 9.06 -37.43
CA GLU A 71 1.38 7.83 -37.06
C GLU A 71 0.28 8.10 -36.02
N VAL A 72 -0.89 7.48 -36.22
CA VAL A 72 -2.02 7.60 -35.31
C VAL A 72 -1.88 6.59 -34.17
N ARG A 73 -1.33 7.04 -33.03
CA ARG A 73 -1.03 6.18 -31.87
C ARG A 73 -2.23 5.84 -30.97
N ASP A 74 -3.36 6.54 -31.15
CA ASP A 74 -4.56 6.45 -30.29
C ASP A 74 -5.75 5.78 -31.02
N ILE A 75 -5.47 4.75 -31.82
CA ILE A 75 -6.52 3.89 -32.40
C ILE A 75 -7.21 3.10 -31.28
N LEU A 76 -6.42 2.48 -30.40
CA LEU A 76 -6.87 1.86 -29.17
C LEU A 76 -6.45 2.76 -28.00
N GLY A 77 -7.44 3.32 -27.31
CA GLY A 77 -7.23 4.12 -26.11
C GLY A 77 -7.78 3.40 -24.88
N VAL A 78 -7.01 3.37 -23.79
CA VAL A 78 -7.46 2.87 -22.49
C VAL A 78 -7.45 4.00 -21.48
N ARG A 79 -8.57 4.19 -20.81
CA ARG A 79 -8.72 5.15 -19.72
C ARG A 79 -8.82 4.41 -18.41
N VAL A 80 -7.96 4.77 -17.47
CA VAL A 80 -8.00 4.30 -16.09
C VAL A 80 -8.39 5.50 -15.23
N VAL A 81 -9.59 5.44 -14.64
CA VAL A 81 -10.13 6.50 -13.78
C VAL A 81 -9.97 6.08 -12.33
N ALA A 82 -9.02 6.67 -11.63
CA ALA A 82 -8.75 6.47 -10.21
C ALA A 82 -9.78 7.21 -9.35
N ASN A 83 -9.98 6.72 -8.12
CA ASN A 83 -10.80 7.42 -7.12
C ASN A 83 -10.04 8.59 -6.47
N PHE A 84 -8.73 8.44 -6.33
CA PHE A 84 -7.85 9.38 -5.61
C PHE A 84 -6.62 9.68 -6.45
N GLU A 85 -6.15 10.92 -6.38
CA GLU A 85 -5.00 11.37 -7.16
C GLU A 85 -3.70 10.71 -6.68
N GLY A 86 -3.57 10.53 -5.36
CA GLY A 86 -2.40 9.89 -4.74
C GLY A 86 -2.13 8.45 -5.21
N ASP A 87 -3.12 7.77 -5.79
CA ASP A 87 -2.95 6.41 -6.32
C ASP A 87 -2.40 6.39 -7.76
N LEU A 88 -2.50 7.51 -8.49
CA LEU A 88 -2.12 7.56 -9.91
C LEU A 88 -0.69 7.06 -10.18
N PRO A 89 0.36 7.44 -9.42
CA PRO A 89 1.72 6.98 -9.71
C PRO A 89 1.89 5.46 -9.57
N ALA A 90 1.25 4.86 -8.56
CA ALA A 90 1.36 3.42 -8.31
C ALA A 90 0.48 2.61 -9.27
N MET A 91 -0.70 3.13 -9.62
CA MET A 91 -1.54 2.56 -10.68
C MET A 91 -0.86 2.65 -12.05
N GLU A 92 -0.17 3.76 -12.34
CA GLU A 92 0.63 3.92 -13.55
C GLU A 92 1.66 2.82 -13.67
N GLN A 93 2.43 2.55 -12.62
CA GLN A 93 3.43 1.48 -12.62
C GLN A 93 2.82 0.12 -12.97
N VAL A 94 1.72 -0.27 -12.30
CA VAL A 94 1.02 -1.54 -12.55
C VAL A 94 0.56 -1.67 -14.01
N VAL A 95 0.09 -0.56 -14.60
CA VAL A 95 -0.39 -0.54 -15.99
C VAL A 95 0.79 -0.56 -16.98
N ARG A 96 1.88 0.15 -16.68
CA ARG A 96 3.11 0.13 -17.50
C ARG A 96 3.71 -1.26 -17.57
N GLU A 97 3.70 -2.02 -16.47
CA GLU A 97 4.18 -3.41 -16.42
C GLU A 97 3.35 -4.37 -17.30
N ALA A 98 2.14 -3.98 -17.72
CA ALA A 98 1.32 -4.76 -18.65
C ALA A 98 1.67 -4.51 -20.13
N LEU A 99 2.50 -3.50 -20.42
CA LEU A 99 2.81 -3.04 -21.77
C LEU A 99 4.33 -2.95 -21.99
N ILE A 100 4.72 -2.96 -23.26
CA ILE A 100 6.05 -2.52 -23.70
C ILE A 100 5.92 -1.02 -23.98
N VAL A 101 6.22 -0.19 -22.98
CA VAL A 101 5.99 1.26 -23.02
C VAL A 101 7.07 1.96 -23.83
N ASP A 102 6.66 2.94 -24.65
CA ASP A 102 7.57 3.91 -25.28
C ASP A 102 7.83 5.03 -24.25
N ASP A 103 8.97 4.99 -23.55
CA ASP A 103 9.24 5.94 -22.46
C ASP A 103 9.25 7.41 -22.93
N ASP A 104 9.62 7.66 -24.19
CA ASP A 104 9.60 9.00 -24.80
C ASP A 104 8.18 9.52 -25.07
N SER A 105 7.16 8.66 -24.93
CA SER A 105 5.75 9.03 -25.10
C SER A 105 5.07 9.47 -23.81
N TRP A 106 5.75 9.34 -22.66
CA TRP A 106 5.20 9.74 -21.38
C TRP A 106 5.05 11.25 -21.28
N VAL A 107 3.86 11.69 -20.89
CA VAL A 107 3.51 13.10 -20.72
C VAL A 107 2.60 13.23 -19.52
N ASP A 108 2.99 14.06 -18.56
CA ASP A 108 2.04 14.65 -17.62
C ASP A 108 1.51 15.97 -18.19
N LYS A 109 0.21 16.02 -18.49
CA LYS A 109 -0.40 17.23 -19.05
C LYS A 109 -0.36 18.43 -18.11
N SER A 110 -0.24 18.21 -16.80
CA SER A 110 -0.11 19.30 -15.83
C SER A 110 1.21 20.05 -16.00
N GLU A 111 2.31 19.35 -16.32
CA GLU A 111 3.64 19.94 -16.53
C GLU A 111 3.75 20.76 -17.82
N LEU A 112 2.81 20.58 -18.75
CA LEU A 112 2.73 21.34 -20.01
C LEU A 112 2.01 22.68 -19.84
N LEU A 113 1.42 22.93 -18.68
CA LEU A 113 0.71 24.17 -18.40
C LEU A 113 1.69 25.29 -18.03
N PRO A 114 1.46 26.52 -18.50
CA PRO A 114 2.13 27.69 -17.95
C PRO A 114 2.03 27.74 -16.42
N ILE A 115 3.04 28.31 -15.75
CA ILE A 115 3.06 28.46 -14.28
C ILE A 115 1.83 29.21 -13.75
N ASP A 116 1.22 30.07 -14.57
CA ASP A 116 0.02 30.85 -14.27
C ASP A 116 -1.30 30.19 -14.74
N ALA A 117 -1.24 28.95 -15.24
CA ALA A 117 -2.38 28.18 -15.69
C ALA A 117 -2.64 27.00 -14.76
N PHE A 118 -3.90 26.83 -14.38
CA PHE A 118 -4.38 25.68 -13.62
C PHE A 118 -4.84 24.59 -14.57
N GLY A 119 -4.57 23.34 -14.22
CA GLY A 119 -5.09 22.20 -14.96
C GLY A 119 -4.65 20.88 -14.35
N TYR A 120 -5.37 19.84 -14.71
CA TYR A 120 -5.26 18.57 -14.01
C TYR A 120 -4.00 17.79 -14.35
N ARG A 121 -3.52 17.07 -13.35
CA ARG A 121 -2.72 15.88 -13.56
C ARG A 121 -3.47 14.89 -14.44
N SER A 122 -2.88 14.58 -15.59
CA SER A 122 -3.42 13.62 -16.55
C SER A 122 -2.23 12.98 -17.21
N VAL A 123 -1.82 11.85 -16.65
CA VAL A 123 -0.70 11.06 -17.18
C VAL A 123 -1.16 10.36 -18.45
N GLN A 124 -0.36 10.51 -19.51
CA GLN A 124 -0.57 9.84 -20.79
C GLN A 124 0.73 9.20 -21.23
N PHE A 125 0.63 7.98 -21.77
CA PHE A 125 1.74 7.32 -22.43
C PHE A 125 1.22 6.35 -23.48
N VAL A 126 2.10 5.93 -24.37
CA VAL A 126 1.82 4.96 -25.41
C VAL A 126 2.65 3.70 -25.15
N GLY A 127 2.02 2.55 -25.30
CA GLY A 127 2.72 1.26 -25.21
C GLY A 127 2.23 0.28 -26.26
N ARG A 128 3.04 -0.76 -26.48
CA ARG A 128 2.71 -1.92 -27.29
C ARG A 128 2.28 -3.07 -26.39
N ILE A 129 1.35 -3.88 -26.85
CA ILE A 129 0.94 -5.08 -26.12
C ILE A 129 1.99 -6.18 -26.38
N PRO A 130 2.46 -6.90 -25.35
CA PRO A 130 3.40 -8.00 -25.55
C PRO A 130 2.82 -9.07 -26.49
N GLU A 131 3.63 -9.58 -27.43
CA GLU A 131 3.19 -10.53 -28.48
C GLU A 131 2.48 -11.78 -27.92
N GLU A 132 2.86 -12.24 -26.72
CA GLU A 132 2.23 -13.37 -26.04
C GLU A 132 0.74 -13.11 -25.76
N THR A 133 0.41 -11.88 -25.41
CA THR A 133 -0.97 -11.42 -25.15
C THR A 133 -1.75 -11.31 -26.47
N GLU A 134 -1.09 -10.94 -27.57
CA GLU A 134 -1.69 -10.88 -28.91
C GLU A 134 -1.96 -12.25 -29.52
N ARG A 135 -1.01 -13.19 -29.37
CA ARG A 135 -1.17 -14.59 -29.80
C ARG A 135 -2.33 -15.24 -29.06
N ALA A 136 -2.40 -15.06 -27.74
CA ALA A 136 -3.53 -15.50 -26.94
C ALA A 136 -4.85 -14.86 -27.41
N ALA A 137 -4.81 -13.71 -28.09
CA ALA A 137 -5.95 -12.99 -28.64
C ALA A 137 -6.46 -13.45 -29.99
N GLY A 138 -5.71 -14.32 -30.67
CA GLY A 138 -5.99 -14.63 -32.08
C GLY A 138 -6.07 -13.35 -32.90
N THR A 139 -5.29 -12.34 -32.50
CA THR A 139 -5.08 -11.06 -33.20
C THR A 139 -3.65 -10.92 -33.67
N ALA A 140 -2.74 -11.83 -33.27
CA ALA A 140 -1.51 -12.08 -34.01
C ALA A 140 -1.92 -12.32 -35.46
N GLY A 141 -1.65 -11.34 -36.32
CA GLY A 141 -2.00 -11.42 -37.72
C GLY A 141 -1.22 -12.54 -38.42
N GLU A 142 -1.56 -12.74 -39.68
CA GLU A 142 -0.66 -13.38 -40.65
C GLU A 142 0.73 -12.71 -40.57
N GLU A 143 1.79 -13.45 -40.88
CA GLU A 143 3.18 -12.97 -40.82
C GLU A 143 3.30 -11.53 -41.35
N GLY A 144 3.65 -10.58 -40.46
CA GLY A 144 3.88 -9.17 -40.81
C GLY A 144 2.84 -8.14 -40.31
N ALA A 145 1.85 -8.51 -39.49
CA ALA A 145 0.99 -7.51 -38.83
C ALA A 145 1.75 -6.74 -37.75
N GLU A 146 1.71 -5.40 -37.79
CA GLU A 146 2.31 -4.55 -36.76
C GLU A 146 1.57 -4.66 -35.42
N VAL A 147 2.34 -4.72 -34.33
CA VAL A 147 1.80 -4.70 -32.96
C VAL A 147 1.06 -3.38 -32.73
N PRO A 148 -0.24 -3.39 -32.41
CA PRO A 148 -1.05 -2.20 -32.25
C PRO A 148 -0.62 -1.42 -31.02
N LEU A 149 -0.50 -0.10 -31.22
CA LEU A 149 -0.23 0.86 -30.16
C LEU A 149 -1.48 1.10 -29.31
N VAL A 150 -1.24 1.28 -28.02
CA VAL A 150 -2.24 1.60 -27.01
C VAL A 150 -1.87 2.92 -26.36
N GLU A 151 -2.73 3.91 -26.49
CA GLU A 151 -2.65 5.13 -25.69
C GLU A 151 -3.33 4.88 -24.34
N VAL A 152 -2.60 5.01 -23.24
CA VAL A 152 -3.13 4.92 -21.88
C VAL A 152 -3.28 6.31 -21.30
N GLN A 153 -4.42 6.57 -20.65
CA GLN A 153 -4.72 7.82 -19.95
C GLN A 153 -5.11 7.49 -18.51
N LEU A 154 -4.34 7.99 -17.52
CA LEU A 154 -4.65 7.85 -16.10
C LEU A 154 -5.08 9.20 -15.52
N ARG A 155 -6.24 9.22 -14.86
CA ARG A 155 -6.90 10.42 -14.35
C ARG A 155 -7.74 10.12 -13.11
N THR A 156 -8.09 11.13 -12.33
CA THR A 156 -9.17 11.06 -11.33
C THR A 156 -10.54 11.21 -12.00
N ALA A 157 -11.61 10.87 -11.28
CA ALA A 157 -12.98 11.09 -11.75
C ALA A 157 -13.30 12.57 -12.01
N LEU A 158 -12.76 13.49 -11.19
CA LEU A 158 -12.95 14.93 -11.35
C LEU A 158 -12.20 15.47 -12.58
N SER A 159 -10.92 15.08 -12.73
CA SER A 159 -10.09 15.38 -13.91
C SER A 159 -10.72 14.87 -15.20
N ASP A 160 -11.25 13.65 -15.19
CA ASP A 160 -11.89 13.08 -16.38
C ASP A 160 -13.16 13.84 -16.76
N THR A 161 -14.03 14.12 -15.78
CA THR A 161 -15.27 14.87 -16.00
C THR A 161 -14.98 16.26 -16.55
N TRP A 162 -14.02 16.98 -15.96
CA TRP A 162 -13.64 18.31 -16.43
C TRP A 162 -13.11 18.26 -17.86
N SER A 163 -12.21 17.31 -18.16
CA SER A 163 -11.61 17.19 -19.50
C SER A 163 -12.62 16.80 -20.57
N GLU A 164 -13.61 15.97 -20.24
CA GLU A 164 -14.69 15.64 -21.17
C GLU A 164 -15.57 16.84 -21.46
N LEU A 165 -15.97 17.59 -20.42
CA LEU A 165 -16.78 18.80 -20.59
C LEU A 165 -16.02 19.86 -21.40
N GLU A 166 -14.77 20.15 -21.02
CA GLU A 166 -13.94 21.13 -21.73
C GLU A 166 -13.77 20.76 -23.21
N HIS A 167 -13.46 19.49 -23.49
CA HIS A 167 -13.34 18.99 -24.85
C HIS A 167 -14.66 19.15 -25.62
N ASP A 168 -15.79 18.77 -25.03
CA ASP A 168 -17.11 18.87 -25.66
C ASP A 168 -17.48 20.32 -25.99
N PHE A 169 -17.25 21.25 -25.07
CA PHE A 169 -17.52 22.67 -25.27
C PHE A 169 -16.62 23.26 -26.35
N ARG A 170 -15.32 22.96 -26.34
CA ARG A 170 -14.36 23.43 -27.35
C ARG A 170 -14.62 22.81 -28.73
N TYR A 171 -14.98 21.53 -28.77
CA TYR A 171 -15.25 20.83 -30.03
C TYR A 171 -16.54 21.33 -30.69
N LYS A 172 -17.59 21.62 -29.91
CA LYS A 172 -18.85 22.18 -30.42
C LYS A 172 -18.72 23.67 -30.79
N SER A 173 -17.73 24.39 -30.25
CA SER A 173 -17.45 25.78 -30.64
C SER A 173 -16.59 25.85 -31.90
N ALA A 174 -17.17 26.19 -33.05
CA ALA A 174 -16.42 26.43 -34.29
C ALA A 174 -15.52 27.70 -34.27
N ARG A 175 -15.50 28.43 -33.15
CA ARG A 175 -14.73 29.66 -32.91
C ARG A 175 -14.01 29.57 -31.58
N GLN A 176 -12.94 30.35 -31.45
CA GLN A 176 -12.22 30.54 -30.18
C GLN A 176 -13.21 31.02 -29.10
N LEU A 177 -13.17 30.39 -27.93
CA LEU A 177 -14.06 30.73 -26.83
C LEU A 177 -13.74 32.14 -26.30
N PRO A 178 -14.72 32.87 -25.73
CA PRO A 178 -14.46 34.13 -25.05
C PRO A 178 -13.46 33.95 -23.90
N ARG A 179 -12.63 34.96 -23.63
CA ARG A 179 -11.60 34.91 -22.57
C ARG A 179 -12.21 34.62 -21.20
N GLU A 180 -13.42 35.10 -20.95
CA GLU A 180 -14.16 34.86 -19.71
C GLU A 180 -14.48 33.37 -19.53
N VAL A 181 -14.77 32.66 -20.61
CA VAL A 181 -15.05 31.22 -20.59
C VAL A 181 -13.78 30.42 -20.32
N ASP A 182 -12.66 30.77 -20.98
CA ASP A 182 -11.37 30.16 -20.70
C ASP A 182 -10.95 30.36 -19.23
N ARG A 183 -11.21 31.56 -18.68
CA ARG A 183 -10.96 31.85 -17.26
C ARG A 183 -11.83 31.00 -16.34
N LEU A 184 -13.10 30.75 -16.68
CA LEU A 184 -13.98 29.87 -15.91
C LEU A 184 -13.53 28.41 -15.96
N PHE A 185 -13.05 27.92 -17.10
CA PHE A 185 -12.47 26.58 -17.20
C PHE A 185 -11.24 26.43 -16.31
N ALA A 186 -10.31 27.39 -16.36
CA ALA A 186 -9.13 27.40 -15.52
C ALA A 186 -9.48 27.47 -14.02
N LEU A 187 -10.42 28.34 -13.64
CA LEU A 187 -10.88 28.41 -12.24
C LEU A 187 -11.54 27.10 -11.80
N SER A 188 -12.35 26.49 -12.66
CA SER A 188 -12.99 25.20 -12.35
C SER A 188 -11.94 24.10 -12.19
N ALA A 189 -10.89 24.11 -13.01
CA ALA A 189 -9.79 23.17 -12.88
C ALA A 189 -9.06 23.32 -11.53
N ALA A 190 -8.75 24.54 -11.12
CA ALA A 190 -8.15 24.79 -9.81
C ALA A 190 -9.04 24.29 -8.66
N LEU A 191 -10.36 24.45 -8.78
CA LEU A 191 -11.31 24.05 -7.74
C LEU A 191 -11.44 22.53 -7.60
N LEU A 192 -11.50 21.76 -8.70
CA LEU A 192 -11.57 20.30 -8.54
C LEU A 192 -10.20 19.67 -8.27
N GLU A 193 -9.09 20.31 -8.63
CA GLU A 193 -7.74 19.89 -8.17
C GLU A 193 -7.64 20.01 -6.65
N GLN A 194 -8.01 21.16 -6.09
CA GLN A 194 -8.15 21.35 -4.65
C GLN A 194 -9.14 20.35 -4.02
N ALA A 195 -10.19 19.94 -4.74
CA ALA A 195 -11.12 18.95 -4.25
C ALA A 195 -10.51 17.54 -4.22
N ASP A 196 -9.76 17.13 -5.25
CA ASP A 196 -9.00 15.87 -5.28
C ASP A 196 -7.99 15.82 -4.12
N ASP A 197 -7.23 16.89 -3.90
CA ASP A 197 -6.31 17.02 -2.76
C ASP A 197 -7.00 16.84 -1.40
N ASN A 198 -8.15 17.50 -1.23
CA ASN A 198 -8.93 17.39 -0.01
C ASN A 198 -9.50 15.98 0.18
N LEU A 199 -9.95 15.32 -0.90
CA LEU A 199 -10.42 13.94 -0.84
C LEU A 199 -9.30 12.98 -0.48
N ASP A 200 -8.09 13.19 -0.98
CA ASP A 200 -6.90 12.45 -0.60
C ASP A 200 -6.53 12.66 0.87
N LEU A 201 -6.60 13.90 1.36
CA LEU A 201 -6.39 14.21 2.78
C LEU A 201 -7.46 13.56 3.66
N ILE A 202 -8.73 13.64 3.28
CA ILE A 202 -9.83 12.98 3.99
C ILE A 202 -9.60 11.48 4.02
N ARG A 203 -9.20 10.87 2.90
CA ARG A 203 -8.84 9.44 2.86
C ARG A 203 -7.76 9.12 3.87
N LYS A 204 -6.64 9.85 3.85
CA LYS A 204 -5.53 9.65 4.79
C LYS A 204 -6.00 9.78 6.23
N GLN A 205 -6.74 10.82 6.57
CA GLN A 205 -7.28 11.04 7.91
C GLN A 205 -8.29 9.97 8.33
N VAL A 206 -9.14 9.49 7.42
CA VAL A 206 -10.11 8.42 7.70
C VAL A 206 -9.40 7.08 7.85
N GLU A 207 -8.37 6.81 7.04
CA GLU A 207 -7.53 5.63 7.18
C GLU A 207 -6.78 5.68 8.51
N GLU A 208 -6.10 6.79 8.83
CA GLU A 208 -5.48 7.04 10.13
C GLU A 208 -6.49 6.87 11.26
N ALA A 209 -7.68 7.48 11.19
CA ALA A 209 -8.72 7.36 12.21
C ALA A 209 -9.31 5.94 12.31
N ARG A 210 -9.42 5.19 11.20
CA ARG A 210 -9.78 3.76 11.20
C ARG A 210 -8.68 2.87 11.76
N THR A 211 -7.42 3.30 11.61
CA THR A 211 -6.27 2.68 12.26
C THR A 211 -6.26 3.05 13.76
N VAL A 212 -6.77 4.21 14.15
CA VAL A 212 -6.91 4.63 15.57
C VAL A 212 -8.19 4.09 16.24
N LEU A 213 -9.24 3.70 15.50
CA LEU A 213 -10.52 3.20 16.05
C LEU A 213 -11.15 2.08 15.20
N PRO A 214 -11.39 0.90 15.80
CA PRO A 214 -12.53 0.07 15.40
C PRO A 214 -13.55 -0.19 16.54
N SER A 215 -14.80 0.15 16.22
CA SER A 215 -16.12 -0.16 16.81
C SER A 215 -16.23 -0.80 18.21
N ARG A 216 -16.91 -0.04 19.10
CA ARG A 216 -17.74 -0.59 20.18
C ARG A 216 -18.92 -1.34 19.54
N ALA A 217 -19.13 -2.59 19.95
CA ALA A 217 -20.14 -3.55 19.47
C ALA A 217 -19.79 -4.32 18.18
N ASP A 218 -19.12 -5.48 18.33
CA ASP A 218 -19.83 -6.77 18.29
C ASP A 218 -18.91 -7.94 18.71
N GLY A 219 -19.37 -8.73 19.68
CA GLY A 219 -19.33 -10.20 19.69
C GLY A 219 -18.03 -11.02 19.62
N GLY A 220 -16.86 -10.44 19.39
CA GLY A 220 -15.60 -11.20 19.40
C GLY A 220 -14.95 -11.14 20.78
N GLY A 221 -15.11 -12.19 21.60
CA GLY A 221 -14.34 -12.37 22.84
C GLY A 221 -12.83 -12.12 22.62
N GLU A 222 -12.05 -12.03 23.71
CA GLU A 222 -10.66 -11.52 23.81
C GLU A 222 -9.67 -11.68 22.62
N ARG A 223 -9.87 -12.67 21.75
CA ARG A 223 -9.24 -12.75 20.43
C ARG A 223 -9.44 -11.49 19.58
N GLY A 224 -10.55 -10.78 19.76
CA GLY A 224 -10.89 -9.59 18.98
C GLY A 224 -10.08 -8.35 19.34
N TYR A 225 -10.03 -7.95 20.61
CA TYR A 225 -9.46 -6.65 20.96
C TYR A 225 -7.93 -6.61 20.96
N ILE A 226 -7.26 -7.69 21.40
CA ILE A 226 -5.79 -7.77 21.38
C ILE A 226 -5.28 -7.80 19.94
N GLY A 227 -5.92 -8.61 19.09
CA GLY A 227 -5.58 -8.67 17.66
C GLY A 227 -5.81 -7.32 16.96
N ARG A 228 -6.92 -6.63 17.27
CA ARG A 228 -7.17 -5.28 16.77
C ARG A 228 -6.11 -4.28 17.23
N PHE A 229 -5.73 -4.30 18.50
CA PHE A 229 -4.71 -3.40 19.02
C PHE A 229 -3.37 -3.60 18.32
N ILE A 230 -2.90 -4.85 18.19
CA ILE A 230 -1.65 -5.16 17.46
C ILE A 230 -1.73 -4.76 15.98
N GLN A 231 -2.89 -4.91 15.36
CA GLN A 231 -3.06 -4.62 13.94
C GLN A 231 -3.13 -3.14 13.64
N TYR A 232 -3.82 -2.37 14.49
CA TYR A 232 -4.25 -1.01 14.17
C TYR A 232 -3.54 0.05 15.03
N ASP A 233 -3.09 -0.25 16.24
CA ASP A 233 -2.41 0.74 17.08
C ASP A 233 -1.02 1.10 16.49
N GLY A 234 -0.79 2.40 16.28
CA GLY A 234 0.44 2.91 15.69
C GLY A 234 1.64 2.69 16.59
N ASP A 235 1.49 2.96 17.88
CA ASP A 235 2.56 2.86 18.88
C ASP A 235 2.94 1.41 19.12
N ALA A 236 1.97 0.49 19.14
CA ALA A 236 2.21 -0.94 19.19
C ALA A 236 3.04 -1.44 17.99
N ARG A 237 2.73 -0.97 16.78
CA ARG A 237 3.51 -1.32 15.57
C ARG A 237 4.90 -0.72 15.58
N SER A 238 5.04 0.52 16.01
CA SER A 238 6.34 1.18 16.16
C SER A 238 7.20 0.45 17.19
N LEU A 239 6.62 0.03 18.33
CA LEU A 239 7.34 -0.73 19.34
C LEU A 239 7.76 -2.11 18.85
N ASP A 240 6.89 -2.81 18.10
CA ASP A 240 7.24 -4.08 17.43
C ASP A 240 8.51 -3.91 16.57
N GLN A 241 8.56 -2.87 15.72
CA GLN A 241 9.72 -2.59 14.86
C GLN A 241 10.99 -2.26 15.66
N VAL A 242 10.86 -1.43 16.69
CA VAL A 242 11.98 -1.05 17.57
C VAL A 242 12.56 -2.28 18.26
N LEU A 243 11.70 -3.17 18.79
CA LEU A 243 12.15 -4.39 19.45
C LEU A 243 12.75 -5.38 18.47
N THR A 244 12.15 -5.58 17.30
CA THR A 244 12.71 -6.44 16.26
C THR A 244 14.11 -5.99 15.85
N ALA A 245 14.33 -4.68 15.71
CA ALA A 245 15.65 -4.11 15.42
C ALA A 245 16.62 -4.27 16.60
N ALA A 246 16.19 -3.95 17.82
CA ALA A 246 17.03 -4.02 19.02
C ALA A 246 17.47 -5.46 19.38
N LEU A 247 16.66 -6.45 19.00
CA LEU A 247 16.93 -7.87 19.24
C LEU A 247 17.66 -8.55 18.07
N ASP A 248 17.92 -7.84 16.97
CA ASP A 248 18.54 -8.35 15.73
C ASP A 248 17.77 -9.55 15.12
N LEU A 249 16.46 -9.37 14.92
CA LEU A 249 15.56 -10.44 14.47
C LEU A 249 14.90 -10.12 13.13
N PRO A 250 14.62 -11.12 12.28
CA PRO A 250 13.70 -10.96 11.18
C PRO A 250 12.26 -10.71 11.69
N PHE A 251 11.51 -9.85 11.01
CA PHE A 251 10.09 -9.66 11.26
C PHE A 251 9.30 -10.89 10.76
N GLY A 252 8.59 -11.58 11.65
CA GLY A 252 7.76 -12.73 11.28
C GLY A 252 6.42 -12.32 10.67
N THR A 253 5.97 -13.06 9.67
CA THR A 253 4.65 -12.88 9.02
C THR A 253 3.50 -13.57 9.77
N VAL A 254 3.78 -14.28 10.87
CA VAL A 254 2.78 -15.04 11.61
C VAL A 254 1.92 -14.10 12.45
N THR A 255 0.63 -14.04 12.12
CA THR A 255 -0.39 -13.32 12.88
C THR A 255 -0.73 -14.11 14.15
N GLY A 256 0.00 -13.84 15.22
CA GLY A 256 -0.17 -14.51 16.51
C GLY A 256 -1.35 -13.95 17.30
N SER A 257 -2.52 -14.60 17.23
CA SER A 257 -3.34 -14.73 18.44
C SER A 257 -2.84 -15.95 19.24
N GLY A 258 -1.55 -15.94 19.59
CA GLY A 258 -0.91 -16.97 20.42
C GLY A 258 -1.60 -17.07 21.77
N ARG A 259 -1.54 -18.23 22.41
CA ARG A 259 -2.18 -18.48 23.70
C ARG A 259 -1.49 -17.71 24.82
N GLU A 260 -0.17 -17.60 24.70
CA GLU A 260 0.77 -16.94 25.57
C GLU A 260 0.54 -15.42 25.63
N LEU A 261 0.31 -14.78 24.48
CA LEU A 261 0.02 -13.35 24.40
C LEU A 261 -1.27 -13.01 25.18
N ARG A 262 -2.32 -13.84 25.05
CA ARG A 262 -3.55 -13.66 25.84
C ARG A 262 -3.30 -13.86 27.33
N SER A 263 -2.48 -14.84 27.68
CA SER A 263 -2.15 -15.14 29.07
C SER A 263 -1.47 -13.94 29.75
N VAL A 264 -0.45 -13.33 29.12
CA VAL A 264 0.21 -12.14 29.70
C VAL A 264 -0.68 -10.90 29.73
N VAL A 265 -1.47 -10.64 28.68
CA VAL A 265 -2.41 -9.50 28.65
C VAL A 265 -3.47 -9.62 29.74
N ARG A 266 -3.96 -10.84 30.01
CA ARG A 266 -4.88 -11.09 31.13
C ARG A 266 -4.22 -10.93 32.48
N ALA A 267 -2.99 -11.42 32.64
CA ALA A 267 -2.23 -11.27 33.88
C ALA A 267 -1.93 -9.80 34.19
N ALA A 268 -1.82 -8.94 33.17
CA ALA A 268 -1.74 -7.50 33.34
C ALA A 268 -3.09 -6.82 33.70
N GLY A 269 -4.19 -7.58 33.77
CA GLY A 269 -5.53 -7.05 34.04
C GLY A 269 -6.21 -6.36 32.84
N TRP A 270 -5.63 -6.45 31.65
CA TRP A 270 -6.08 -5.71 30.47
C TRP A 270 -7.17 -6.44 29.69
N HIS A 271 -8.29 -6.76 30.36
CA HIS A 271 -9.34 -7.62 29.81
C HIS A 271 -10.17 -7.02 28.66
N ARG A 272 -10.02 -5.72 28.39
CA ARG A 272 -10.78 -4.94 27.41
C ARG A 272 -9.86 -3.99 26.66
N TYR A 273 -10.31 -3.55 25.48
CA TYR A 273 -9.53 -2.68 24.61
C TYR A 273 -9.04 -1.41 25.31
N GLU A 274 -9.90 -0.71 26.05
CA GLU A 274 -9.49 0.53 26.72
C GLU A 274 -8.42 0.28 27.79
N ALA A 275 -8.53 -0.79 28.58
CA ALA A 275 -7.51 -1.13 29.59
C ALA A 275 -6.18 -1.53 28.95
N LEU A 276 -6.23 -2.18 27.78
CA LEU A 276 -5.05 -2.50 26.99
C LEU A 276 -4.36 -1.24 26.46
N VAL A 277 -5.13 -0.27 25.95
CA VAL A 277 -4.60 1.02 25.46
C VAL A 277 -3.93 1.78 26.60
N ASP A 278 -4.65 1.98 27.72
CA ASP A 278 -4.14 2.73 28.87
C ASP A 278 -2.88 2.07 29.45
N GLY A 279 -2.94 0.75 29.67
CA GLY A 279 -1.79 -0.01 30.17
C GLY A 279 -0.63 -0.06 29.18
N PHE A 280 -0.88 -0.14 27.87
CA PHE A 280 0.19 -0.08 26.89
C PHE A 280 0.89 1.29 26.90
N ALA A 281 0.13 2.39 26.96
CA ALA A 281 0.69 3.73 27.07
C ALA A 281 1.55 3.90 28.34
N GLU A 282 1.12 3.32 29.46
CA GLU A 282 1.82 3.39 30.75
C GLU A 282 3.10 2.53 30.79
N TYR A 283 3.05 1.30 30.27
CA TYR A 283 4.10 0.30 30.46
C TYR A 283 4.98 0.04 29.22
N SER A 284 4.72 0.67 28.08
CA SER A 284 5.44 0.41 26.82
C SER A 284 6.95 0.62 26.93
N GLU A 285 7.39 1.68 27.63
CA GLU A 285 8.81 1.95 27.84
C GLU A 285 9.46 0.90 28.74
N LEU A 286 8.78 0.50 29.82
CA LEU A 286 9.25 -0.57 30.70
C LEU A 286 9.34 -1.90 29.95
N GLY A 287 8.32 -2.23 29.15
CA GLY A 287 8.30 -3.41 28.29
C GLY A 287 9.46 -3.42 27.30
N ARG A 288 9.74 -2.27 26.67
CA ARG A 288 10.89 -2.11 25.77
C ARG A 288 12.21 -2.41 26.48
N ARG A 289 12.42 -1.80 27.63
CA ARG A 289 13.64 -1.96 28.44
C ARG A 289 13.80 -3.38 28.96
N LEU A 290 12.71 -4.02 29.40
CA LEU A 290 12.69 -5.41 29.84
C LEU A 290 13.11 -6.35 28.70
N ALA A 291 12.57 -6.16 27.49
CA ALA A 291 12.92 -6.96 26.32
C ALA A 291 14.43 -6.88 26.01
N ILE A 292 15.00 -5.67 26.05
CA ILE A 292 16.43 -5.44 25.81
C ILE A 292 17.29 -6.03 26.94
N ALA A 293 16.90 -5.81 28.20
CA ALA A 293 17.62 -6.31 29.37
C ALA A 293 17.70 -7.83 29.40
N CYS A 294 16.62 -8.51 29.01
CA CYS A 294 16.53 -9.97 29.02
C CYS A 294 16.95 -10.62 27.68
N ALA A 295 17.51 -9.85 26.75
CA ALA A 295 17.77 -10.30 25.37
C ALA A 295 18.85 -11.41 25.22
N VAL A 296 19.59 -11.74 26.29
CA VAL A 296 20.53 -12.88 26.28
C VAL A 296 19.79 -14.21 26.15
N THR A 297 18.54 -14.27 26.65
CA THR A 297 17.66 -15.44 26.64
C THR A 297 16.56 -15.39 25.58
N THR A 298 16.45 -14.32 24.79
CA THR A 298 15.30 -14.14 23.88
C THR A 298 15.28 -15.07 22.69
N HIS A 299 16.38 -15.74 22.32
CA HIS A 299 16.33 -16.73 21.25
C HIS A 299 15.28 -17.83 21.51
N ASP A 300 14.97 -18.12 22.79
CA ASP A 300 13.95 -19.09 23.18
C ASP A 300 12.52 -18.50 23.22
N LEU A 301 12.39 -17.18 23.44
CA LEU A 301 11.11 -16.45 23.51
C LEU A 301 10.47 -16.22 22.12
N LEU A 302 11.28 -16.31 21.06
CA LEU A 302 10.96 -15.87 19.71
C LEU A 302 10.64 -17.07 18.83
N LEU A 303 9.35 -17.28 18.53
CA LEU A 303 8.80 -18.32 17.64
C LEU A 303 9.81 -19.42 17.22
N ALA A 304 10.09 -20.34 18.14
CA ALA A 304 10.44 -21.70 17.78
C ALA A 304 9.15 -22.40 17.32
N ASP A 305 8.59 -22.01 16.17
CA ASP A 305 7.64 -22.87 15.48
C ASP A 305 8.42 -24.08 14.95
N ALA A 306 8.62 -25.06 15.82
CA ALA A 306 8.73 -26.49 15.55
C ALA A 306 9.78 -27.03 14.56
N GLU A 307 10.82 -26.29 14.20
CA GLU A 307 11.96 -26.84 13.44
C GLU A 307 13.29 -26.37 14.06
N PRO A 308 14.09 -27.26 14.68
CA PRO A 308 15.42 -26.96 15.22
C PRO A 308 16.42 -26.34 14.23
N GLN A 309 16.04 -26.26 12.94
CA GLN A 309 16.87 -25.80 11.83
C GLN A 309 16.50 -24.39 11.32
N ARG A 310 15.48 -23.73 11.88
CA ARG A 310 15.11 -22.36 11.46
C ARG A 310 15.68 -21.29 12.41
N PRO A 311 16.18 -20.17 11.88
CA PRO A 311 16.63 -19.04 12.71
C PRO A 311 15.46 -18.41 13.46
N ALA A 312 15.71 -17.93 14.68
CA ALA A 312 14.72 -17.25 15.52
C ALA A 312 14.07 -16.06 14.78
N ARG A 313 12.76 -15.85 14.98
CA ARG A 313 12.01 -14.75 14.35
C ARG A 313 11.12 -14.05 15.37
N SER A 314 10.99 -12.74 15.23
CA SER A 314 9.99 -11.97 15.98
C SER A 314 8.58 -12.27 15.49
N PHE A 315 7.56 -11.93 16.28
CA PHE A 315 6.15 -12.12 15.94
C PHE A 315 5.40 -10.80 16.01
N ARG A 316 4.30 -10.70 15.27
CA ARG A 316 3.42 -9.52 15.33
C ARG A 316 2.78 -9.40 16.72
N GLY A 317 2.97 -8.26 17.38
CA GLY A 317 2.56 -8.01 18.76
C GLY A 317 3.60 -8.34 19.82
N ILE A 318 4.88 -8.47 19.44
CA ILE A 318 5.99 -8.66 20.39
C ILE A 318 6.13 -7.50 21.38
N GLY A 319 5.90 -6.27 20.94
CA GLY A 319 5.85 -5.08 21.79
C GLY A 319 4.72 -5.17 22.80
N VAL A 320 3.52 -5.57 22.36
CA VAL A 320 2.36 -5.77 23.25
C VAL A 320 2.64 -6.89 24.25
N TYR A 321 3.29 -7.98 23.82
CA TYR A 321 3.70 -9.07 24.70
C TYR A 321 4.63 -8.60 25.82
N PHE A 322 5.74 -7.93 25.49
CA PHE A 322 6.69 -7.47 26.50
C PHE A 322 6.14 -6.38 27.40
N THR A 323 5.27 -5.52 26.86
CA THR A 323 4.58 -4.48 27.62
C THR A 323 3.63 -5.09 28.65
N ALA A 324 2.80 -6.05 28.22
CA ALA A 324 1.90 -6.78 29.12
C ALA A 324 2.67 -7.66 30.12
N LEU A 325 3.75 -8.31 29.69
CA LEU A 325 4.60 -9.11 30.57
C LEU A 325 5.21 -8.25 31.66
N ALA A 326 5.77 -7.09 31.33
CA ALA A 326 6.33 -6.17 32.32
C ALA A 326 5.28 -5.72 33.34
N ALA A 327 4.10 -5.28 32.88
CA ALA A 327 3.00 -4.89 33.76
C ALA A 327 2.55 -6.04 34.67
N ALA A 328 2.38 -7.25 34.13
CA ALA A 328 1.99 -8.43 34.90
C ALA A 328 3.04 -8.82 35.96
N LEU A 329 4.33 -8.72 35.63
CA LEU A 329 5.42 -9.03 36.55
C LEU A 329 5.46 -8.04 37.72
N ILE A 330 5.25 -6.75 37.46
CA ILE A 330 5.15 -5.71 38.52
C ILE A 330 3.88 -5.90 39.36
N GLY A 331 2.76 -6.27 38.73
CA GLY A 331 1.50 -6.53 39.43
C GLY A 331 1.52 -7.77 40.33
N GLY A 332 2.46 -8.70 40.12
CA GLY A 332 2.60 -9.93 40.92
C GLY A 332 1.58 -11.01 40.61
N GLU A 333 0.80 -10.86 39.54
CA GLU A 333 -0.23 -11.83 39.13
C GLU A 333 0.40 -13.10 38.51
N PRO A 334 -0.19 -14.28 38.72
CA PRO A 334 0.34 -15.53 38.18
C PRO A 334 0.14 -15.62 36.66
N ILE A 335 1.24 -15.88 35.94
CA ILE A 335 1.25 -16.02 34.47
C ILE A 335 1.22 -17.51 34.12
N ARG A 336 0.08 -17.99 33.61
CA ARG A 336 -0.14 -19.43 33.35
C ARG A 336 0.61 -19.96 32.12
N GLU A 337 0.74 -19.11 31.10
CA GLU A 337 1.41 -19.42 29.85
C GLU A 337 2.24 -18.21 29.44
N SER A 338 3.50 -18.45 29.12
CA SER A 338 4.42 -17.40 28.72
C SER A 338 5.41 -17.96 27.70
N ARG A 339 6.03 -17.06 26.94
CA ARG A 339 7.17 -17.40 26.07
C ARG A 339 8.48 -17.42 26.86
N VAL A 340 8.47 -16.97 28.12
CA VAL A 340 9.62 -17.06 29.03
C VAL A 340 9.81 -18.54 29.36
N PRO A 341 11.03 -19.11 29.24
CA PRO A 341 11.28 -20.50 29.56
C PRO A 341 10.80 -20.87 30.97
N ASP A 342 10.37 -22.12 31.15
CA ASP A 342 9.87 -22.60 32.45
C ASP A 342 10.89 -22.32 33.57
N GLY A 343 10.40 -21.77 34.69
CA GLY A 343 11.22 -21.42 35.87
C GLY A 343 11.93 -20.05 35.83
N ARG A 344 11.80 -19.28 34.73
CA ARG A 344 12.52 -18.00 34.55
C ARG A 344 11.67 -16.74 34.82
N LEU A 345 10.40 -16.90 35.18
CA LEU A 345 9.52 -15.74 35.42
C LEU A 345 9.95 -14.94 36.65
N ALA A 346 10.44 -15.60 37.70
CA ALA A 346 11.01 -14.92 38.87
C ALA A 346 12.19 -14.01 38.51
N GLU A 347 13.10 -14.46 37.64
CA GLU A 347 14.23 -13.63 37.17
C GLU A 347 13.78 -12.40 36.40
N PHE A 348 12.82 -12.58 35.48
CA PHE A 348 12.26 -11.46 34.73
C PHE A 348 11.52 -10.49 35.65
N ARG A 349 10.92 -10.98 36.74
CA ARG A 349 10.27 -10.13 37.76
C ARG A 349 11.28 -9.23 38.45
N VAL A 350 12.45 -9.74 38.82
CA VAL A 350 13.53 -8.92 39.43
C VAL A 350 14.00 -7.84 38.47
N VAL A 351 14.25 -8.21 37.20
CA VAL A 351 14.70 -7.25 36.18
C VAL A 351 13.63 -6.18 35.93
N ALA A 352 12.36 -6.58 35.78
CA ALA A 352 11.25 -5.65 35.62
C ALA A 352 11.14 -4.71 36.82
N GLY A 353 11.18 -5.25 38.04
CA GLY A 353 11.13 -4.47 39.29
C GLY A 353 12.26 -3.45 39.39
N HIS A 354 13.50 -3.85 39.09
CA HIS A 354 14.66 -2.95 39.11
C HIS A 354 14.55 -1.85 38.05
N LEU A 355 14.15 -2.18 36.82
CA LEU A 355 13.93 -1.19 35.74
C LEU A 355 12.78 -0.23 36.05
N TYR A 356 11.74 -0.70 36.74
CA TYR A 356 10.59 0.10 37.15
C TYR A 356 10.96 1.06 38.30
N ALA A 357 11.71 0.59 39.29
CA ALA A 357 12.20 1.42 40.39
C ALA A 357 13.26 2.44 39.95
N ASN A 358 14.02 2.13 38.90
CA ASN A 358 15.11 2.96 38.39
C ASN A 358 14.85 3.36 36.92
N PRO A 359 14.06 4.40 36.64
CA PRO A 359 13.70 4.77 35.27
C PRO A 359 14.90 5.21 34.42
N ASP A 360 15.95 5.75 35.05
CA ASP A 360 17.10 6.32 34.35
C ASP A 360 18.20 5.30 34.00
N VAL A 361 18.14 4.06 34.50
CA VAL A 361 19.21 3.08 34.21
C VAL A 361 19.11 2.53 32.80
N SER A 362 20.26 2.35 32.16
CA SER A 362 20.36 1.75 30.82
C SER A 362 19.95 0.28 30.83
N ALA A 363 19.03 -0.10 29.94
CA ALA A 363 18.64 -1.49 29.77
C ALA A 363 19.81 -2.40 29.33
N LEU A 364 20.79 -1.85 28.61
CA LEU A 364 22.01 -2.57 28.22
C LEU A 364 22.94 -2.81 29.41
N ASP A 365 23.02 -1.86 30.35
CA ASP A 365 23.83 -2.06 31.56
C ASP A 365 23.20 -3.12 32.46
N VAL A 366 21.87 -3.07 32.62
CA VAL A 366 21.11 -4.11 33.33
C VAL A 366 21.29 -5.47 32.65
N ARG A 367 21.27 -5.53 31.30
CA ARG A 367 21.58 -6.76 30.54
C ARG A 367 22.94 -7.34 30.90
N ASN A 368 23.98 -6.51 30.92
CA ASN A 368 25.35 -6.96 31.22
C ASN A 368 25.46 -7.52 32.64
N ARG A 369 24.80 -6.88 33.61
CA ARG A 369 24.74 -7.35 35.00
C ARG A 369 23.97 -8.66 35.10
N TYR A 370 22.77 -8.71 34.53
CA TYR A 370 21.90 -9.89 34.50
C TYR A 370 22.60 -11.10 33.88
N ALA A 371 23.29 -10.92 32.75
CA ALA A 371 24.02 -12.00 32.07
C ALA A 371 25.14 -12.61 32.93
N ALA A 372 25.73 -11.84 33.85
CA ALA A 372 26.81 -12.31 34.73
C ALA A 372 26.29 -13.15 35.90
N VAL A 373 25.01 -13.04 36.25
CA VAL A 373 24.41 -13.61 37.47
C VAL A 373 23.22 -14.52 37.21
N ALA A 374 22.70 -14.55 35.98
CA ALA A 374 21.59 -15.42 35.60
C ALA A 374 22.01 -16.90 35.64
N ALA A 375 21.19 -17.72 36.28
CA ALA A 375 21.42 -19.15 36.32
C ALA A 375 21.19 -19.79 34.93
N PRO A 376 21.71 -21.00 34.63
CA PRO A 376 21.33 -21.73 33.43
C PRO A 376 19.83 -22.04 33.39
N VAL A 377 19.24 -22.16 32.20
CA VAL A 377 17.81 -22.49 32.02
C VAL A 377 17.45 -23.79 32.76
N GLY A 378 16.33 -23.80 33.49
CA GLY A 378 15.79 -24.97 34.19
C GLY A 378 16.40 -25.29 35.56
N THR A 379 17.17 -24.35 36.14
CA THR A 379 17.85 -24.57 37.44
C THR A 379 17.09 -24.04 38.65
N LEU A 380 16.03 -23.26 38.46
CA LEU A 380 15.23 -22.66 39.54
C LEU A 380 13.74 -22.79 39.20
N ASP A 381 12.94 -23.28 40.15
CA ASP A 381 11.48 -23.12 40.12
C ASP A 381 11.13 -21.72 40.67
N ASP A 382 10.04 -21.12 40.19
CA ASP A 382 9.58 -19.78 40.64
C ASP A 382 9.43 -19.68 42.17
N ALA A 383 9.21 -20.81 42.86
CA ALA A 383 9.06 -20.89 44.31
C ALA A 383 10.40 -20.95 45.09
N ASP A 384 11.50 -21.34 44.44
CA ASP A 384 12.82 -21.57 45.06
C ASP A 384 13.84 -20.49 44.69
N PHE A 385 13.36 -19.38 44.11
CA PHE A 385 14.20 -18.28 43.63
C PHE A 385 14.69 -17.36 44.76
N ALA A 386 16.00 -17.05 44.76
CA ALA A 386 16.62 -16.02 45.61
C ALA A 386 16.90 -14.75 44.80
N ASP A 387 16.70 -13.57 45.39
CA ASP A 387 16.83 -12.28 44.69
C ASP A 387 18.19 -12.10 44.01
N ILE A 388 18.16 -11.81 42.71
CA ILE A 388 19.32 -11.37 41.94
C ILE A 388 19.59 -9.89 42.28
N SER A 389 20.73 -9.59 42.91
CA SER A 389 21.16 -8.21 43.16
C SER A 389 21.61 -7.56 41.85
N LEU A 390 20.91 -6.50 41.42
CA LEU A 390 21.22 -5.73 40.21
C LEU A 390 21.87 -4.37 40.49
N ASP A 391 22.08 -4.00 41.76
CA ASP A 391 22.70 -2.74 42.20
C ASP A 391 24.21 -2.63 41.90
#